data_AF-A0A453PM77-F1
#
_entry.id   AF-A0A453PM77-F1
#
_cell.length_a   1.000
_cell.length_b   1.000
_cell.length_c   1.000
_cell.angle_alpha   90.00
_cell.angle_beta   90.00
_cell.angle_gamma   90.00
#
_symmetry.space_group_name_H-M   'P 1'
#
loop_
_entity.id
_entity.type
_entity.pdbx_description
1 polymer ?
#
loop_
_entity_poly.entity_id
_entity_poly.type
_entity_poly.pdbx_seq_one_letter_code
_entity_poly.pdbx_strand_id
1 'polypeptide(L)' 'MSGSTGERSFADIITSIRYWVIHSITIPSLFIAGWLFVSLTSSEDSYGLVYLSR' A
#
# COMPACT_ATOMS: atom_id res chain seq x y z
N MET A 1 18.20 33.08 1.68
CA MET A 1 17.08 32.45 0.95
C MET A 1 17.16 30.96 1.22
N SER A 2 16.20 30.39 1.96
CA SER A 2 16.08 28.92 2.07
C SER A 2 15.60 28.43 0.70
N GLY A 3 16.44 27.66 0.02
CA GLY A 3 16.20 27.22 -1.35
C GLY A 3 15.13 26.13 -1.42
N SER A 4 14.30 26.19 -2.45
CA SER A 4 13.44 25.07 -2.86
C SER A 4 14.30 23.82 -3.08
N THR A 5 13.84 22.67 -2.58
CA THR A 5 14.52 21.37 -2.71
C THR A 5 14.54 20.85 -4.15
N GLY A 6 13.81 21.49 -5.08
CA GLY A 6 13.67 21.05 -6.46
C GLY A 6 12.65 19.92 -6.67
N GLU A 7 12.02 19.46 -5.59
CA GLU A 7 10.95 18.47 -5.63
C GLU A 7 9.66 19.09 -6.15
N ARG A 8 8.83 18.27 -6.81
CA ARG A 8 7.49 18.70 -7.21
C ARG A 8 6.62 18.89 -5.98
N SER A 9 5.91 20.02 -5.90
CA SER A 9 4.97 20.29 -4.81
C SER A 9 3.95 19.17 -4.66
N PHE A 10 3.65 18.81 -3.41
CA PHE A 10 2.64 17.78 -3.12
C PHE A 10 1.26 18.13 -3.68
N ALA A 11 0.88 19.41 -3.64
CA ALA A 11 -0.39 19.90 -4.19
C ALA A 11 -0.49 19.61 -5.70
N ASP A 12 0.60 19.78 -6.44
CA ASP A 12 0.64 19.49 -7.87
C ASP A 12 0.58 17.97 -8.14
N ILE A 13 1.12 17.16 -7.25
CA ILE A 13 1.08 15.69 -7.34
C ILE A 13 -0.36 15.20 -7.18
N ILE A 14 -1.04 15.56 -6.08
CA ILE A 14 -2.40 15.06 -5.79
C ILE A 14 -3.48 15.65 -6.71
N THR A 15 -3.24 16.78 -7.36
CA THR A 15 -4.18 17.34 -8.35
C THR A 15 -3.94 16.80 -9.76
N SER A 16 -2.85 16.06 -9.98
CA SER A 16 -2.52 15.51 -11.29
C SER A 16 -3.38 14.30 -11.66
N ILE A 17 -3.91 14.29 -12.88
CA ILE A 17 -4.65 13.13 -13.39
C ILE A 17 -3.77 11.87 -13.47
N ARG A 18 -2.49 12.01 -13.81
CA ARG A 18 -1.55 10.88 -13.90
C ARG A 18 -1.35 10.20 -12.55
N TYR A 19 -1.35 10.98 -11.47
CA TYR A 19 -1.28 10.46 -10.11
C TYR A 19 -2.50 9.57 -9.83
N TRP A 20 -3.70 10.05 -10.12
CA TRP A 20 -4.94 9.30 -9.87
C TRP A 20 -5.14 8.11 -10.81
N VAL A 21 -4.71 8.17 -12.07
CA VAL A 21 -4.77 7.00 -12.99
C VAL A 21 -3.99 5.82 -12.41
N ILE A 22 -2.85 6.06 -11.77
CA ILE A 22 -2.04 5.01 -11.14
C ILE A 22 -2.58 4.64 -9.76
N HIS A 23 -2.84 5.65 -8.92
CA HIS A 23 -3.18 5.45 -7.51
C HIS A 23 -4.61 4.94 -7.29
N SER A 24 -5.51 5.12 -8.25
CA SER A 24 -6.84 4.50 -8.22
C SER A 24 -6.79 2.97 -8.32
N ILE A 25 -5.67 2.39 -8.77
CA ILE A 25 -5.46 0.94 -8.81
C ILE A 25 -4.56 0.52 -7.66
N THR A 26 -3.40 1.16 -7.49
CA THR A 26 -2.41 0.71 -6.51
C THR A 26 -2.86 0.87 -5.06
N ILE A 27 -3.60 1.94 -4.71
CA ILE A 27 -4.11 2.13 -3.35
C ILE A 27 -5.16 1.07 -2.98
N PRO A 28 -6.24 0.85 -3.79
CA PRO A 28 -7.19 -0.23 -3.48
C PRO A 28 -6.55 -1.61 -3.48
N SER A 29 -5.61 -1.91 -4.38
CA SER A 29 -4.91 -3.20 -4.40
C SER A 29 -4.11 -3.44 -3.12
N LEU A 30 -3.36 -2.44 -2.63
CA LEU A 30 -2.63 -2.56 -1.37
C LEU A 30 -3.58 -2.73 -0.18
N PHE A 31 -4.71 -2.02 -0.17
CA PHE A 31 -5.71 -2.15 0.88
C PHE A 31 -6.30 -3.58 0.91
N ILE A 32 -6.71 -4.11 -0.24
CA ILE A 32 -7.23 -5.48 -0.36
C ILE A 32 -6.16 -6.51 0.02
N ALA A 33 -4.91 -6.32 -0.40
CA ALA A 33 -3.82 -7.21 -0.03
C ALA A 33 -3.61 -7.24 1.50
N GLY A 34 -3.61 -6.08 2.16
CA GLY A 34 -3.53 -6.01 3.63
C GLY A 34 -4.73 -6.66 4.32
N TRP A 35 -5.94 -6.45 3.80
CA TRP A 35 -7.15 -7.09 4.31
C TRP A 35 -7.10 -8.61 4.18
N LEU A 36 -6.72 -9.12 3.01
CA LEU A 36 -6.56 -10.55 2.76
C LEU A 36 -5.46 -11.14 3.63
N PHE A 37 -4.35 -10.44 3.81
CA PHE A 37 -3.28 -10.87 4.70
C PHE A 37 -3.81 -11.09 6.13
N VAL A 38 -4.55 -10.14 6.70
CA VAL A 38 -5.15 -10.30 8.04
C VAL A 38 -6.21 -11.40 8.06
N SER A 39 -7.07 -11.48 7.03
CA SER A 39 -8.17 -12.45 6.99
C SER A 39 -7.66 -13.90 6.87
N LEU A 40 -6.70 -14.14 5.97
CA LEU A 40 -6.09 -15.46 5.75
C LEU A 40 -5.19 -15.87 6.90
N THR A 41 -4.49 -14.92 7.54
CA THR A 41 -3.71 -15.20 8.75
C THR A 41 -4.55 -15.30 10.02
N SER A 42 -5.84 -14.96 9.96
CA SER A 42 -6.77 -15.16 11.07
C SER A 42 -7.59 -16.44 10.93
N SER A 43 -7.79 -16.95 9.71
CA SER A 43 -8.53 -18.20 9.48
C SER A 43 -7.60 -19.40 9.60
N GLU A 44 -7.63 -20.08 10.74
CA GLU A 44 -7.16 -21.44 11.11
C GLU A 44 -5.83 -22.05 10.54
N ASP A 45 -5.18 -21.48 9.53
CA ASP A 45 -3.99 -22.00 8.84
C ASP A 45 -2.69 -21.21 9.15
N SER A 46 -2.77 -20.03 9.78
CA SER A 46 -1.59 -19.29 10.25
C SER A 46 -0.81 -20.02 11.34
N TYR A 47 -1.46 -20.92 12.06
CA TYR A 47 -0.80 -21.81 13.01
C TYR A 47 -0.01 -22.93 12.29
N GLY A 48 -0.37 -23.31 11.06
CA GLY A 48 0.29 -24.38 10.30
C GLY A 48 1.75 -24.07 9.91
N LEU A 49 2.08 -22.80 9.68
CA LEU A 49 3.45 -22.35 9.39
C LEU A 49 4.40 -22.50 10.60
N VAL A 50 3.87 -22.43 11.83
CA VAL A 50 4.64 -22.63 13.07
C VAL A 50 4.73 -24.13 13.43
N TYR A 51 3.74 -24.95 13.06
CA TYR A 51 3.76 -26.39 13.32
C TYR A 51 4.56 -27.22 12.30
N LEU A 52 4.77 -26.72 11.07
CA LEU A 52 5.63 -27.39 10.07
C LEU A 52 7.12 -27.05 10.20
N SER A 53 7.49 -26.12 11.09
CA SER A 53 8.88 -25.75 11.37
C SER A 53 9.44 -26.40 12.65
N ARG A 54 8.80 -27.43 13.20
CA ARG A 54 9.26 -28.24 14.33
C ARG A 54 9.28 -29.72 14.01
#